data_AF-A0A8K0G4U7-F1
#
_entry.id   AF-A0A8K0G4U7-F1
#
_cell.length_a   1.000
_cell.length_b   1.000
_cell.length_c   1.000
_cell.angle_alpha   90.00
_cell.angle_beta   90.00
_cell.angle_gamma   90.00
#
_symmetry.space_group_name_H-M   'P 1'
#
loop_
_entity.id
_entity.type
_entity.pdbx_description
1 polymer ?
#
loop_
_entity_poly.entity_id
_entity_poly.type
_entity_poly.pdbx_seq_one_letter_code
_entity_poly.pdbx_strand_id
1 'polypeptide(L)'
;MKAHYYIRDQNLRVIRPFVYVREKAIRHFIVTQKLPANLEANHFENTKERLRARQMLAQQEILFPKLYGNIRSAMHPIIGFEIHDKVVKSKRKIKSKDSEDISDDETDEEPITKAD
;
A
#
# COMPACT_ATOMS: atom_id res chain seq x y z
N MET A 1 3.69 -2.70 1.93
CA MET A 1 2.45 -3.07 1.20
C MET A 1 2.34 -2.13 0.01
N LYS A 2 2.56 -2.60 -1.23
CA LYS A 2 2.54 -1.75 -2.43
C LYS A 2 1.09 -1.40 -2.84
N ALA A 3 0.89 -0.22 -3.42
CA ALA A 3 -0.41 0.19 -3.98
C ALA A 3 -0.88 -0.73 -5.11
N HIS A 4 0.07 -1.26 -5.89
CA HIS A 4 -0.15 -2.30 -6.88
C HIS A 4 1.11 -3.14 -7.06
N TYR A 5 0.97 -4.36 -7.57
CA TYR A 5 2.07 -5.24 -7.93
C TYR A 5 1.60 -6.27 -8.94
N TYR A 6 2.53 -6.84 -9.70
CA TYR A 6 2.27 -7.94 -10.63
C TYR A 6 2.61 -9.28 -9.99
N ILE A 7 1.80 -10.29 -10.29
CA ILE A 7 2.03 -11.71 -10.00
C ILE A 7 2.38 -12.35 -11.35
N ARG A 8 3.66 -12.63 -11.54
CA ARG A 8 4.22 -13.13 -12.81
C ARG A 8 3.66 -14.50 -13.19
N ASP A 9 3.62 -15.40 -12.22
CA ASP A 9 3.13 -16.78 -12.38
C ASP A 9 1.71 -16.85 -12.96
N GLN A 10 0.93 -15.78 -12.82
CA GLN A 10 -0.49 -15.73 -13.20
C GLN A 10 -0.81 -14.60 -14.17
N ASN A 11 0.20 -13.89 -14.71
CA ASN A 11 0.02 -12.69 -15.54
C ASN A 11 -1.03 -11.71 -14.98
N LEU A 12 -1.03 -11.52 -13.66
CA LEU A 12 -2.09 -10.80 -12.94
C LEU A 12 -1.55 -9.54 -12.26
N ARG A 13 -2.23 -8.40 -12.45
CA ARG A 13 -1.95 -7.17 -11.70
C ARG A 13 -2.93 -7.02 -10.54
N VAL A 14 -2.41 -7.00 -9.31
CA VAL A 14 -3.18 -6.66 -8.13
C VAL A 14 -3.11 -5.15 -7.92
N ILE A 15 -4.26 -4.49 -7.92
CA ILE A 15 -4.39 -3.06 -7.63
C ILE A 15 -5.19 -2.84 -6.35
N ARG A 16 -4.85 -1.79 -5.59
CA ARG A 16 -5.59 -1.36 -4.39
C ARG A 16 -6.11 0.06 -4.56
N PRO A 17 -7.25 0.26 -5.25
CA PRO A 17 -7.76 1.60 -5.58
C PRO A 17 -8.03 2.47 -4.34
N PHE A 18 -8.53 1.83 -3.28
CA PHE A 18 -8.93 2.52 -2.03
C PHE A 18 -7.85 2.51 -0.95
N VAL A 19 -6.56 2.28 -1.30
CA VAL A 19 -5.47 2.16 -0.31
C VAL A 19 -5.29 3.40 0.57
N TYR A 20 -5.65 4.58 0.06
CA TYR A 20 -5.58 5.85 0.79
C TYR A 20 -6.94 6.35 1.29
N VAL A 21 -8.02 5.58 1.07
CA VAL A 21 -9.37 5.99 1.43
C VAL A 21 -9.71 5.45 2.81
N ARG A 22 -10.30 6.33 3.62
CA ARG A 22 -10.74 5.99 4.97
C ARG A 22 -12.02 5.17 4.95
N GLU A 23 -12.14 4.21 5.86
CA GLU A 23 -13.36 3.41 6.00
C GLU A 23 -14.62 4.27 6.20
N LYS A 24 -14.55 5.33 7.03
CA LYS A 24 -15.68 6.27 7.23
C LYS A 24 -16.17 6.89 5.91
N ALA A 25 -15.27 7.21 4.99
CA ALA A 25 -15.64 7.77 3.68
C ALA A 25 -16.34 6.74 2.79
N ILE A 26 -15.87 5.49 2.82
CA ILE A 26 -16.51 4.37 2.10
C ILE A 26 -17.92 4.11 2.66
N ARG A 27 -18.07 4.07 4.00
CA ARG A 27 -19.40 3.90 4.62
C ARG A 27 -20.35 5.03 4.23
N HIS A 28 -19.87 6.27 4.27
CA HIS A 28 -20.67 7.43 3.84
C HIS A 28 -21.08 7.28 2.37
N PHE A 29 -20.15 6.94 1.48
CA PHE A 29 -20.42 6.72 0.06
C PHE A 29 -21.50 5.64 -0.17
N ILE A 30 -21.41 4.50 0.52
CA ILE A 30 -22.40 3.42 0.44
C ILE A 30 -23.80 3.93 0.84
N VAL A 31 -23.90 4.67 1.94
CA VAL A 31 -25.18 5.23 2.43
C VAL A 31 -25.74 6.25 1.44
N THR A 32 -24.90 7.18 0.96
CA THR A 32 -25.32 8.21 0.00
C THR A 32 -25.79 7.63 -1.32
N GLN A 33 -25.07 6.62 -1.83
CA GLN A 33 -25.36 5.97 -3.12
C GLN A 33 -26.36 4.81 -2.99
N LYS A 34 -26.86 4.52 -1.78
CA LYS A 34 -27.80 3.43 -1.49
C LYS A 34 -27.32 2.07 -2.03
N LEU A 35 -26.02 1.81 -1.92
CA LEU A 35 -25.44 0.56 -2.40
C LEU A 35 -25.83 -0.59 -1.45
N PRO A 36 -26.24 -1.76 -1.98
CA PRO A 36 -26.52 -2.93 -1.16
C PRO A 36 -25.20 -3.53 -0.65
N ALA A 37 -24.76 -3.10 0.53
CA ALA A 37 -23.53 -3.59 1.16
C ALA A 37 -23.82 -4.19 2.54
N ASN A 38 -23.49 -5.47 2.71
CA ASN A 38 -23.55 -6.15 4.01
C ASN A 38 -22.32 -5.77 4.85
N LEU A 39 -22.34 -4.59 5.49
CA LEU A 39 -21.22 -4.10 6.31
C LEU A 39 -20.88 -5.04 7.47
N GLU A 40 -21.87 -5.73 8.03
CA GLU A 40 -21.74 -6.57 9.21
C GLU A 40 -21.34 -8.02 8.91
N ALA A 41 -21.45 -8.50 7.65
CA ALA A 41 -21.32 -9.92 7.33
C ALA A 41 -19.88 -10.42 7.13
N ASN A 42 -18.91 -9.53 6.91
CA ASN A 42 -17.52 -9.91 6.62
C ASN A 42 -16.66 -10.15 7.87
N HIS A 43 -17.28 -10.61 8.97
CA HIS A 43 -16.63 -10.89 10.25
C HIS A 43 -15.82 -12.20 10.28
N PHE A 44 -15.80 -12.98 9.20
CA PHE A 44 -15.19 -14.32 9.20
C PHE A 44 -13.66 -14.34 9.34
N GLU A 45 -12.98 -13.21 9.15
CA GLU A 45 -11.50 -13.09 9.18
C GLU A 45 -11.03 -11.87 9.99
N ASN A 46 -11.70 -11.53 11.09
CA ASN A 46 -11.23 -10.48 12.00
C ASN A 46 -10.65 -11.12 13.25
N THR A 47 -9.37 -11.46 13.21
CA THR A 47 -8.61 -11.85 14.40
C THR A 47 -8.87 -10.85 15.54
N LYS A 48 -8.96 -11.34 16.79
CA LYS A 48 -9.22 -10.53 17.99
C LYS A 48 -8.30 -9.30 18.08
N GLU A 49 -7.06 -9.45 17.62
CA GLU A 49 -6.06 -8.39 17.52
C GLU A 49 -6.45 -7.27 16.55
N ARG A 50 -7.00 -7.61 15.39
CA ARG A 50 -7.46 -6.63 14.40
C ARG A 50 -8.61 -5.78 14.95
N LEU A 51 -9.55 -6.40 15.66
CA LEU A 51 -10.65 -5.69 16.32
C LEU A 51 -10.11 -4.75 17.41
N ARG A 52 -9.18 -5.25 18.24
CA ARG A 52 -8.53 -4.45 19.28
C ARG A 52 -7.81 -3.23 18.69
N ALA A 53 -7.01 -3.43 17.63
CA ALA A 53 -6.29 -2.35 16.95
C ALA A 53 -7.24 -1.32 16.34
N ARG A 54 -8.33 -1.77 15.71
CA ARG A 54 -9.37 -0.90 15.15
C ARG A 54 -10.03 -0.04 16.23
N GLN A 55 -10.38 -0.63 17.38
CA GLN A 55 -10.96 0.10 18.50
C GLN A 55 -9.98 1.11 19.09
N MET A 56 -8.72 0.71 19.30
CA MET A 56 -7.67 1.60 19.79
C MET A 56 -7.47 2.81 18.87
N LEU A 57 -7.40 2.60 17.55
CA LEU A 57 -7.25 3.69 16.57
C LEU A 57 -8.46 4.62 16.56
N ALA A 58 -9.68 4.08 16.71
CA ALA A 58 -10.89 4.89 16.80
C ALA A 58 -10.89 5.79 18.04
N GLN A 59 -10.41 5.29 19.19
CA GLN A 59 -10.25 6.09 20.41
C GLN A 59 -9.22 7.20 20.23
N GLN A 60 -8.06 6.89 19.64
CA GLN A 60 -7.01 7.87 19.40
C GLN A 60 -7.42 8.95 18.39
N GLU A 61 -8.26 8.61 17.42
CA GLU A 61 -8.79 9.59 16.46
C GLU A 61 -9.61 10.69 17.11
N ILE A 62 -10.39 10.35 18.16
CA ILE A 62 -11.20 11.32 18.90
C ILE A 62 -10.29 12.35 19.59
N LEU A 63 -9.15 11.90 20.12
CA LEU A 63 -8.17 12.76 20.79
C LEU A 63 -7.31 13.56 19.79
N PHE A 64 -7.00 12.97 18.64
CA PHE A 64 -6.08 13.53 17.65
C PHE A 64 -6.73 13.61 16.25
N PRO A 65 -7.37 14.73 15.89
CA PRO A 65 -8.10 14.87 14.62
C PRO A 65 -7.24 14.63 13.35
N LYS A 66 -5.93 14.90 13.43
CA LYS A 66 -4.97 14.73 12.32
C LYS A 66 -4.30 13.35 12.29
N LEU A 67 -4.63 12.43 13.22
CA LEU A 67 -3.96 11.13 13.36
C LEU A 67 -3.86 10.36 12.04
N TYR A 68 -4.98 10.19 11.34
CA TYR A 68 -5.01 9.43 10.09
C TYR A 68 -4.28 10.14 8.95
N GLY A 69 -4.31 11.48 8.91
CA GLY A 69 -3.51 12.26 7.96
C GLY A 69 -2.01 12.00 8.16
N ASN A 70 -1.56 12.01 9.42
CA ASN A 70 -0.17 11.74 9.77
C ASN A 70 0.24 10.29 9.45
N ILE A 71 -0.60 9.30 9.80
CA ILE A 71 -0.36 7.88 9.47
C ILE A 71 -0.32 7.69 7.95
N ARG A 72 -1.25 8.29 7.21
CA ARG A 72 -1.27 8.24 5.74
C ARG A 72 0.02 8.80 5.16
N SER A 73 0.48 9.97 5.63
CA SER A 73 1.74 10.57 5.19
C SER A 73 2.95 9.70 5.50
N ALA A 74 3.00 9.09 6.69
CA ALA A 74 4.07 8.17 7.08
C ALA A 74 4.07 6.88 6.25
N MET A 75 2.90 6.37 5.88
CA MET A 75 2.75 5.15 5.08
C MET A 75 2.88 5.39 3.58
N HIS A 76 2.65 6.62 3.10
CA HIS A 76 2.75 6.98 1.69
C HIS A 76 4.06 6.54 1.00
N PRO A 77 5.26 6.77 1.57
CA PRO A 77 6.50 6.29 0.95
C PRO A 77 6.60 4.77 0.90
N ILE A 78 5.98 4.04 1.83
CA ILE A 78 5.99 2.57 1.86
C ILE A 78 4.99 1.99 0.84
N ILE A 79 3.91 2.71 0.56
CA ILE A 79 2.80 2.26 -0.29
C ILE A 79 3.00 2.65 -1.75
N GLY A 80 3.40 3.91 -1.99
CA GLY A 80 3.55 4.49 -3.32
C GLY A 80 4.97 4.46 -3.86
N PHE A 81 5.99 4.30 -3.00
CA PHE A 81 7.38 4.35 -3.40
C PHE A 81 8.07 2.99 -3.23
N GLU A 82 8.92 2.67 -4.18
CA GLU A 82 9.92 1.62 -4.02
C GLU A 82 10.97 2.11 -3.03
N ILE A 83 10.84 1.74 -1.76
CA ILE A 83 11.97 1.84 -0.81
C ILE A 83 13.18 1.00 -1.31
N HIS A 84 12.99 0.18 -2.34
CA HIS A 84 13.97 -0.76 -2.87
C HIS A 84 15.09 -0.16 -3.73
N ASP A 85 14.94 1.03 -4.32
CA ASP A 85 15.83 1.38 -5.44
C ASP A 85 16.97 2.35 -5.11
N LYS A 86 16.92 3.05 -3.98
CA LYS A 86 18.02 3.98 -3.60
C LYS A 86 19.14 3.32 -2.81
N VAL A 87 18.86 2.27 -2.04
CA VAL A 87 19.93 1.53 -1.34
C VAL A 87 20.77 0.73 -2.34
N VAL A 88 20.12 0.14 -3.37
CA VAL A 88 20.81 -0.58 -4.44
C VAL A 88 21.53 0.39 -5.39
N LYS A 89 20.94 1.55 -5.76
CA LYS A 89 21.65 2.56 -6.58
C LYS A 89 22.86 3.18 -5.86
N SER A 90 22.78 3.40 -4.54
CA SER A 90 23.95 3.84 -3.76
C SER A 90 25.04 2.77 -3.69
N LYS A 91 24.69 1.48 -3.64
CA LYS A 91 25.66 0.37 -3.76
C LYS A 91 26.24 0.22 -5.16
N ARG A 92 25.44 0.38 -6.23
CA ARG A 92 25.91 0.33 -7.63
C ARG A 92 26.87 1.48 -7.96
N LYS A 93 26.68 2.67 -7.37
CA LYS A 93 27.60 3.82 -7.53
C LYS A 93 28.93 3.64 -6.80
N ILE A 94 28.98 2.76 -5.79
CA ILE A 94 30.22 2.35 -5.10
C ILE A 94 30.87 1.15 -5.82
N LYS A 95 30.07 0.20 -6.33
CA LYS A 95 30.54 -0.99 -7.06
C LYS A 95 31.01 -0.70 -8.49
N SER A 96 30.67 0.44 -9.09
CA SER A 96 31.29 0.86 -10.37
C SER A 96 32.77 1.24 -10.26
N LYS A 97 33.39 1.05 -9.08
CA LYS A 97 34.84 1.18 -8.88
C LYS A 97 35.56 -0.17 -8.77
N ASP A 98 34.88 -1.28 -8.50
CA ASP A 98 35.52 -2.61 -8.37
C ASP A 98 34.61 -3.73 -8.92
N SER A 99 35.21 -4.58 -9.74
CA SER A 99 34.67 -5.56 -10.69
C SER A 99 33.74 -6.68 -10.14
N GLU A 100 32.88 -7.13 -11.07
CA GLU A 100 32.38 -8.49 -11.36
C GLU A 100 31.36 -9.23 -10.45
N ASP A 101 30.49 -9.93 -11.19
CA ASP A 101 29.60 -11.07 -10.94
C ASP A 101 28.90 -11.28 -9.61
N ILE A 102 27.59 -10.99 -9.59
CA ILE A 102 26.56 -11.83 -8.93
C ILE A 102 25.30 -11.78 -9.81
N SER A 103 24.79 -12.95 -10.19
CA SER A 103 23.54 -13.18 -10.93
C SER A 103 22.32 -12.58 -10.22
N ASP A 104 21.67 -11.59 -10.85
CA ASP A 104 20.44 -10.95 -10.37
C ASP A 104 19.22 -11.74 -10.91
N ASP A 105 18.53 -12.44 -10.01
CA ASP A 105 17.22 -13.07 -10.26
C ASP A 105 16.12 -12.00 -10.33
N GLU A 106 15.74 -11.69 -11.57
CA GLU A 106 14.43 -11.31 -12.07
C GLU A 106 13.50 -10.42 -11.22
N THR A 107 13.49 -9.10 -11.50
CA THR A 107 12.22 -8.37 -11.61
C THR A 107 12.28 -7.17 -12.58
N ASP A 108 12.12 -7.41 -13.89
CA ASP A 108 11.91 -6.35 -14.89
C ASP A 108 10.50 -5.71 -14.83
N GLU A 109 10.44 -4.40 -14.58
CA GLU A 109 9.32 -3.53 -14.95
C GLU A 109 9.70 -2.74 -16.22
N GLU A 110 8.80 -2.68 -17.21
CA GLU A 110 9.02 -1.92 -18.45
C GLU A 110 8.92 -0.39 -18.24
N PRO A 111 9.72 0.42 -18.95
CA PRO A 111 9.68 1.87 -18.84
C PRO A 111 8.41 2.44 -19.49
N ILE A 112 7.72 3.30 -18.74
CA ILE A 112 6.56 4.06 -19.20
C ILE A 112 6.99 4.97 -20.36
N THR A 113 6.60 4.64 -21.59
CA THR A 113 6.73 5.56 -22.73
C THR A 113 5.79 6.74 -22.51
N LYS A 114 6.35 7.94 -22.35
CA LYS A 114 5.58 9.18 -22.44
C LYS A 114 5.16 9.33 -23.90
N ALA A 115 3.85 9.32 -24.16
CA ALA A 115 3.31 9.71 -25.46
C ALA A 115 3.40 11.23 -25.59
N ASP A 116 3.91 11.68 -26.74
CA ASP A 116 4.00 13.08 -27.17
C ASP A 116 2.63 13.73 -27.40
#